data_AF-A0A1N7LK80-F1
#
_entry.id   AF-A0A1N7LK80-F1
#
_cell.length_a   1.000
_cell.length_b   1.000
_cell.length_c   1.000
_cell.angle_alpha   90.00
_cell.angle_beta   90.00
_cell.angle_gamma   90.00
#
_symmetry.space_group_name_H-M   'P 1'
#
loop_
_entity.id
_entity.type
_entity.pdbx_description
1 polymer ?
#
loop_
_entity_poly.entity_id
_entity_poly.type
_entity_poly.pdbx_seq_one_letter_code
_entity_poly.pdbx_strand_id
1 'polypeptide(L)'
;MIDEDDNLLIESEFFWHALIEGDKIVLEADYFEEGALALRQGKAYEVLAKTQPFLSNMSFVVQSDITDQLVNVHPFLVDNYLINPVKYRLN
;
A
#
# COMPACT_ATOMS: atom_id res chain seq x y z
N MET A 1 -4.68 -22.96 16.38
CA MET A 1 -3.85 -21.75 16.55
C MET A 1 -3.56 -21.35 15.12
N ILE A 2 -4.22 -20.31 14.62
CA ILE A 2 -3.88 -19.78 13.30
C ILE A 2 -2.56 -19.05 13.53
N ASP A 3 -1.51 -19.46 12.83
CA ASP A 3 -0.20 -18.86 12.96
C ASP A 3 -0.31 -17.39 12.51
N GLU A 4 0.30 -16.45 13.25
CA GLU A 4 0.20 -15.00 12.95
C GLU A 4 0.61 -14.67 11.50
N ASP A 5 1.52 -15.46 10.92
CA ASP A 5 1.95 -15.36 9.53
C ASP A 5 0.84 -15.64 8.51
N ASP A 6 -0.09 -16.56 8.80
CA ASP A 6 -1.24 -16.82 7.93
C ASP A 6 -2.18 -15.59 7.90
N ASN A 7 -2.28 -14.87 9.02
CA ASN A 7 -3.12 -13.69 9.12
C ASN A 7 -2.57 -12.53 8.28
N LEU A 8 -1.25 -12.35 8.27
CA LEU A 8 -0.57 -11.27 7.54
C LEU A 8 -0.64 -11.44 6.02
N LEU A 9 -0.58 -12.68 5.53
CA LEU A 9 -0.76 -12.98 4.11
C LEU A 9 -2.20 -12.69 3.67
N ILE A 10 -3.18 -13.14 4.48
CA ILE A 10 -4.61 -12.90 4.22
C ILE A 10 -4.93 -11.40 4.24
N GLU A 11 -4.39 -10.65 5.20
CA GLU A 11 -4.56 -9.20 5.27
C GLU A 11 -3.93 -8.49 4.06
N SER A 12 -2.73 -8.90 3.65
CA SER A 12 -2.06 -8.36 2.46
C SER A 12 -2.87 -8.59 1.18
N GLU A 13 -3.42 -9.80 1.00
CA GLU A 13 -4.30 -10.12 -0.12
C GLU A 13 -5.61 -9.33 -0.06
N PHE A 14 -6.19 -9.17 1.13
CA PHE A 14 -7.39 -8.36 1.33
C PHE A 14 -7.15 -6.92 0.87
N PHE A 15 -6.08 -6.26 1.33
CA PHE A 15 -5.74 -4.90 0.91
C PHE A 15 -5.53 -4.82 -0.60
N TRP A 16 -4.81 -5.78 -1.16
CA TRP A 16 -4.57 -5.86 -2.61
C TRP A 16 -5.87 -5.90 -3.41
N HIS A 17 -6.87 -6.65 -2.97
CA HIS A 17 -8.15 -6.74 -3.66
C HIS A 17 -9.11 -5.58 -3.36
N ALA A 18 -9.07 -5.02 -2.15
CA ALA A 18 -10.01 -4.01 -1.69
C ALA A 18 -9.71 -2.60 -2.23
N LEU A 19 -8.44 -2.22 -2.27
CA LEU A 19 -8.00 -0.89 -2.65
C LEU A 19 -7.96 -0.73 -4.17
N ILE A 20 -8.11 0.46 -4.71
CA ILE A 20 -7.94 0.75 -6.15
C ILE A 20 -7.10 2.03 -6.34
N GLU A 21 -6.75 2.37 -7.58
CA GLU A 21 -6.06 3.64 -7.84
C GLU A 21 -6.92 4.82 -7.33
N GLY A 22 -6.31 5.81 -6.72
CA GLY A 22 -6.96 6.99 -6.15
C GLY A 22 -7.43 6.82 -4.70
N ASP A 23 -7.41 5.60 -4.15
CA ASP A 23 -7.50 5.39 -2.71
C ASP A 23 -6.18 5.78 -2.04
N LYS A 24 -6.19 5.91 -0.71
CA LYS A 24 -4.97 6.22 0.05
C LYS A 24 -4.63 5.11 1.03
N ILE A 25 -3.34 4.81 1.15
CA ILE A 25 -2.79 3.87 2.12
C ILE A 25 -1.98 4.61 3.18
N VAL A 26 -2.01 4.11 4.40
CA VAL A 26 -1.21 4.57 5.54
C VAL A 26 -0.30 3.44 5.95
N LEU A 27 0.98 3.76 6.12
CA LEU A 27 2.00 2.78 6.45
C LEU A 27 2.07 2.52 7.95
N GLU A 28 2.28 1.26 8.32
CA GLU A 28 2.52 0.82 9.70
C GLU A 28 3.86 1.33 10.24
N ALA A 29 4.86 1.52 9.38
CA ALA A 29 6.20 1.97 9.74
C ALA A 29 6.79 2.91 8.68
N ASP A 30 7.86 3.61 9.06
CA ASP A 30 8.67 4.38 8.12
C ASP A 30 9.28 3.45 7.06
N TYR A 31 9.14 3.82 5.79
CA TYR A 31 9.67 3.05 4.67
C TYR A 31 10.96 3.69 4.17
N PHE A 32 12.00 2.86 4.05
CA PHE A 32 13.31 3.28 3.58
C PHE A 32 13.63 2.58 2.26
N GLU A 33 14.04 3.37 1.27
CA GLU A 33 14.50 2.89 -0.03
C GLU A 33 15.98 3.27 -0.18
N GLU A 34 16.84 2.29 -0.47
CA GLU A 34 18.30 2.47 -0.57
C GLU A 34 18.95 3.16 0.64
N GLY A 35 18.37 2.98 1.83
CA GLY A 35 18.85 3.58 3.08
C GLY A 35 18.42 5.03 3.31
N ALA A 36 17.62 5.60 2.41
CA ALA A 36 16.99 6.91 2.58
C ALA A 36 15.51 6.76 2.96
N LEU A 37 15.01 7.64 3.82
CA LEU A 37 13.59 7.68 4.17
C LEU A 37 12.77 8.07 2.93
N ALA A 38 11.95 7.14 2.45
CA ALA A 38 11.12 7.30 1.25
C ALA A 38 9.67 7.64 1.63
N LEU A 39 9.10 7.01 2.65
CA LEU A 39 7.74 7.27 3.12
C LEU A 39 7.70 7.28 4.65
N ARG A 40 6.81 8.09 5.22
CA ARG A 40 6.63 8.23 6.66
C ARG A 40 5.45 7.42 7.17
N GLN A 41 5.62 6.82 8.33
CA GLN A 41 4.53 6.23 9.10
C GLN A 41 3.41 7.24 9.34
N GLY A 42 2.16 6.76 9.31
CA GLY A 42 0.98 7.56 9.71
C GLY A 42 0.54 8.61 8.68
N LYS A 43 1.25 8.77 7.56
CA LYS A 43 0.83 9.62 6.44
C LYS A 43 0.05 8.81 5.41
N ALA A 44 -1.01 9.41 4.88
CA ALA A 44 -1.82 8.83 3.81
C ALA A 44 -1.22 9.15 2.43
N TYR A 45 -0.87 8.11 1.70
CA TYR A 45 -0.30 8.16 0.35
C TYR A 45 -1.31 7.64 -0.67
N GLU A 46 -1.51 8.38 -1.75
CA GLU A 46 -2.44 7.97 -2.81
C GLU A 46 -1.83 6.83 -3.64
N VAL A 47 -2.61 5.77 -3.85
CA VAL A 47 -2.29 4.67 -4.74
C VAL A 47 -2.45 5.16 -6.18
N LEU A 48 -1.33 5.34 -6.86
CA LEU A 48 -1.32 5.82 -8.25
C LEU A 48 -1.48 4.67 -9.25
N ALA A 49 -0.94 3.50 -8.90
CA ALA A 49 -1.04 2.29 -9.70
C ALA A 49 -0.86 1.05 -8.83
N LYS A 50 -1.24 -0.10 -9.40
CA LYS A 50 -0.96 -1.42 -8.84
C LYS A 50 -0.02 -2.18 -9.77
N THR A 51 0.98 -2.83 -9.20
CA THR A 51 1.91 -3.67 -9.96
C THR A 51 1.97 -5.07 -9.37
N GLN A 52 1.94 -6.08 -10.23
CA GLN A 52 2.11 -7.48 -9.85
C GLN A 52 2.99 -8.19 -10.89
N PRO A 53 4.30 -7.88 -10.94
CA PRO A 53 5.22 -8.52 -11.90
C PRO A 53 5.30 -10.05 -11.74
N PHE A 54 5.08 -10.57 -10.53
CA PHE A 54 5.01 -12.00 -10.24
C PHE A 54 3.86 -12.27 -9.28
N LEU A 55 3.33 -13.51 -9.26
CA LEU A 55 2.24 -13.92 -8.37
C LEU A 55 2.50 -13.55 -6.90
N SER A 56 3.76 -13.64 -6.45
CA SER A 56 4.20 -13.36 -5.08
C SER A 56 4.69 -11.93 -4.84
N ASN A 57 4.62 -11.05 -5.83
CA ASN A 57 5.18 -9.70 -5.72
C ASN A 57 4.14 -8.68 -6.17
N MET A 58 3.19 -8.41 -5.29
CA MET A 58 2.17 -7.37 -5.44
C MET A 58 2.63 -6.10 -4.74
N SER A 59 2.41 -4.94 -5.36
CA SER A 59 2.84 -3.66 -4.80
C SER A 59 1.92 -2.52 -5.25
N PHE A 60 1.62 -1.63 -4.31
CA PHE A 60 1.03 -0.33 -4.57
C PHE A 60 2.12 0.65 -4.97
N VAL A 61 1.91 1.36 -6.07
CA VAL A 61 2.77 2.47 -6.47
C VAL A 61 2.22 3.74 -5.84
N VAL A 62 3.02 4.39 -5.02
CA VAL A 62 2.69 5.68 -4.40
C VAL A 62 3.77 6.70 -4.69
N GLN A 63 3.45 7.99 -4.58
CA GLN A 63 4.45 9.06 -4.70
C GLN A 63 4.96 9.47 -3.32
N SER A 64 6.28 9.47 -3.17
CA SER A 64 6.94 9.97 -1.97
C SER A 64 6.72 11.47 -1.80
N ASP A 65 6.38 11.88 -0.58
CA ASP A 65 6.29 13.30 -0.22
C ASP A 65 7.65 13.93 0.10
N ILE A 66 8.71 13.13 0.14
CA ILE A 66 10.07 13.55 0.49
C ILE A 66 10.92 13.69 -0.77
N THR A 67 10.94 12.64 -1.61
CA THR A 67 11.79 12.56 -2.80
C THR A 67 11.05 12.87 -4.10
N ASP A 68 9.72 13.00 -4.04
CA ASP A 68 8.83 13.15 -5.21
C ASP A 68 8.92 11.98 -6.20
N GLN A 69 9.55 10.87 -5.79
CA GLN A 69 9.70 9.66 -6.60
C GLN A 69 8.53 8.70 -6.41
N LEU A 70 8.33 7.82 -7.39
CA LEU A 70 7.40 6.70 -7.28
C LEU A 70 8.05 5.56 -6.49
N VAL A 71 7.36 5.09 -5.47
CA VAL A 71 7.82 4.06 -4.54
C VAL A 71 6.86 2.89 -4.59
N ASN A 72 7.40 1.67 -4.63
CA ASN A 72 6.62 0.44 -4.57
C ASN A 72 6.46 -0.01 -3.11
N VAL A 73 5.22 -0.06 -2.65
CA VAL A 73 4.86 -0.46 -1.29
C VAL A 73 4.15 -1.81 -1.32
N HIS A 74 4.69 -2.78 -0.61
CA HIS A 74 4.03 -4.07 -0.45
C HIS A 74 2.78 -3.93 0.45
N PRO A 75 1.63 -4.57 0.14
CA PRO A 75 0.40 -4.49 0.95
C PRO A 75 0.56 -4.84 2.43
N PHE A 76 1.54 -5.69 2.75
CA PHE A 76 1.93 -6.03 4.12
C PHE A 76 2.30 -4.81 4.99
N LEU A 77 2.77 -3.71 4.38
CA LEU A 77 3.18 -2.50 5.11
C LEU A 77 2.00 -1.55 5.38
N VAL A 78 0.79 -1.90 4.94
CA VAL A 78 -0.40 -1.07 5.08
C VAL A 78 -1.04 -1.32 6.44
N ASP A 79 -1.06 -0.29 7.29
CA ASP A 79 -1.77 -0.30 8.58
C ASP A 79 -3.22 0.15 8.42
N ASN A 80 -3.46 1.15 7.58
CA ASN A 80 -4.80 1.71 7.40
C ASN A 80 -5.00 2.25 5.98
N TYR A 81 -6.24 2.50 5.59
CA TYR A 81 -6.58 3.00 4.25
C TYR A 81 -7.79 3.95 4.26
N LEU A 82 -7.84 4.80 3.24
CA LEU A 82 -8.94 5.74 2.99
C LEU A 82 -9.47 5.52 1.59
N ILE A 83 -10.71 5.06 1.52
CA ILE A 83 -11.43 4.85 0.26
C ILE A 83 -11.80 6.20 -0.35
N ASN A 84 -11.55 6.37 -1.64
CA ASN A 84 -11.98 7.54 -2.38
C ASN A 84 -13.44 7.38 -2.84
N PRO A 85 -14.41 8.11 -2.23
CA PRO A 85 -15.83 7.88 -2.48
C PRO A 85 -16.27 8.24 -3.90
N VAL A 86 -15.46 8.99 -4.66
CA VAL A 86 -15.80 9.41 -6.03
C VAL A 86 -15.74 8.24 -7.01
N LYS A 87 -14.79 7.31 -6.83
CA LYS A 87 -14.61 6.17 -7.75
C LYS A 87 -15.61 5.03 -7.51
N TYR A 88 -16.07 4.85 -6.28
CA TYR A 88 -17.03 3.79 -5.93
C TYR A 88 -18.50 4.15 -6.24
N ARG A 89 -18.79 5.38 -6.68
CA ARG A 89 -20.13 5.82 -7.09
C ARG A 89 -20.52 5.46 -8.53
N LEU A 90 -19.61 4.87 -9.29
CA LEU A 90 -19.78 4.61 -10.73
C LEU A 90 -20.01 3.14 -11.08
N ASN A 91 -20.16 2.24 -10.10
CA ASN A 91 -20.53 0.84 -10.30
C ASN A 91 -21.91 0.54 -9.74
#